data_AF-A0A7Z6SSI7-F1
#
_entry.id   AF-A0A7Z6SSI7-F1
#
_cell.length_a   1.000
_cell.length_b   1.000
_cell.length_c   1.000
_cell.angle_alpha   90.00
_cell.angle_beta   90.00
_cell.angle_gamma   90.00
#
_symmetry.space_group_name_H-M   'P 1'
#
loop_
_entity.id
_entity.type
_entity.pdbx_description
1 polymer ?
#
loop_
_entity_poly.entity_id
_entity_poly.type
_entity_poly.pdbx_seq_one_letter_code
_entity_poly.pdbx_strand_id
1 'polypeptide(L)'
;MKLPKALNEATAGAALKYHLKRALDRSHSISEFSKNLNLSAQNAKFSNNTLKIIEELNNGVKQASEEIKEASKKSAEIKRDYSDTNLSNDEIKDLLNNAEIPTSGRDAITFGVNNLNPEMVEFLHKNNKKMIIEKASNKELELLKDANFKQNIRASLDHDAIAHILKRNGVNSVNVKNGESPITYDDIANYRYIVNNADAILRTLDNEDKEVISAFKQINGYAVVVEQAVNKKNELVLKTMFKSNGDYKNNKAYKEFSSTSLDANAKVRHRLSSHGGAEKNNT
;
A
#
# COMPACT_ATOMS: atom_id res chain seq x y z
N MET A 1 -22.12 58.16 -38.15
CA MET A 1 -22.34 56.86 -38.83
C MET A 1 -22.06 55.75 -37.81
N LYS A 2 -23.07 55.00 -37.33
CA LYS A 2 -22.87 53.89 -36.36
C LYS A 2 -22.56 52.61 -37.14
N LEU A 3 -21.44 51.96 -36.82
CA LEU A 3 -21.05 50.68 -37.43
C LEU A 3 -22.02 49.55 -37.05
N PRO A 4 -22.28 48.58 -37.94
CA PRO A 4 -23.19 47.47 -37.67
C PRO A 4 -22.67 46.58 -36.53
N LYS A 5 -23.59 46.10 -35.70
CA LYS A 5 -23.31 45.37 -34.45
C LYS A 5 -22.44 44.12 -34.65
N ALA A 6 -22.66 43.35 -35.71
CA ALA A 6 -21.82 42.18 -36.01
C ALA A 6 -20.34 42.53 -36.28
N LEU A 7 -20.05 43.70 -36.88
CA LEU A 7 -18.68 44.14 -37.17
C LEU A 7 -17.96 44.60 -35.89
N ASN A 8 -18.70 45.17 -34.93
CA ASN A 8 -18.14 45.60 -33.64
C ASN A 8 -17.83 44.41 -32.71
N GLU A 9 -18.63 43.34 -32.74
CA GLU A 9 -18.40 42.12 -31.95
C GLU A 9 -17.24 41.30 -32.52
N ALA A 10 -17.12 41.17 -33.85
CA ALA A 10 -16.00 40.48 -34.49
C ALA A 10 -14.65 41.19 -34.22
N THR A 11 -14.65 42.52 -34.26
CA THR A 11 -13.46 43.34 -33.93
C THR A 11 -13.10 43.24 -32.44
N ALA A 12 -14.10 43.22 -31.56
CA ALA A 12 -13.89 43.03 -30.12
C ALA A 12 -13.35 41.63 -29.78
N GLY A 13 -13.82 40.59 -30.46
CA GLY A 13 -13.32 39.22 -30.30
C GLY A 13 -11.86 39.07 -30.72
N ALA A 14 -11.47 39.68 -31.84
CA ALA A 14 -10.07 39.68 -32.28
C ALA A 14 -9.14 40.42 -31.30
N ALA A 15 -9.60 41.56 -30.77
CA ALA A 15 -8.87 42.31 -29.75
C ALA A 15 -8.73 41.51 -28.44
N LEU A 16 -9.82 40.92 -27.93
CA LEU A 16 -9.78 40.08 -26.73
C LEU A 16 -8.81 38.90 -26.91
N LYS A 17 -8.85 38.22 -28.06
CA LYS A 17 -7.93 37.12 -28.38
C LYS A 17 -6.46 37.57 -28.36
N TYR A 18 -6.15 38.73 -28.91
CA TYR A 18 -4.80 39.30 -28.86
C TYR A 18 -4.33 39.53 -27.42
N HIS A 19 -5.20 40.12 -26.58
CA HIS A 19 -4.87 40.43 -25.20
C HIS A 19 -4.72 39.17 -24.32
N LEU A 20 -5.56 38.15 -24.52
CA LEU A 20 -5.41 36.84 -23.87
C LEU A 20 -4.09 36.16 -24.24
N LYS A 21 -3.77 36.12 -25.54
CA LYS A 21 -2.51 35.54 -26.02
C LYS A 21 -1.31 36.27 -25.43
N ARG A 22 -1.34 37.60 -25.44
CA ARG A 22 -0.27 38.44 -24.87
C ARG A 22 -0.12 38.25 -23.36
N ALA A 23 -1.21 38.08 -22.62
CA ALA A 23 -1.16 37.78 -21.20
C ALA A 23 -0.55 36.39 -20.95
N LEU A 24 -0.89 35.39 -21.77
CA LEU A 24 -0.34 34.04 -21.68
C LEU A 24 1.16 34.01 -21.98
N ASP A 25 1.60 34.62 -23.09
CA ASP A 25 3.00 34.62 -23.52
C ASP A 25 3.94 35.33 -22.53
N ARG A 26 3.40 36.22 -21.68
CA ARG A 26 4.16 37.04 -20.72
C ARG A 26 4.10 36.51 -19.28
N SER A 27 3.47 35.36 -19.07
CA SER A 27 3.21 34.86 -17.72
C SER A 27 3.85 33.51 -17.50
N HIS A 28 4.63 33.40 -16.43
CA HIS A 28 5.24 32.15 -15.99
C HIS A 28 4.46 31.49 -14.85
N SER A 29 3.36 32.10 -14.40
CA SER A 29 2.45 31.54 -13.40
C SER A 29 0.99 31.97 -13.64
N ILE A 30 0.04 31.23 -13.05
CA ILE A 30 -1.40 31.54 -13.13
C ILE A 30 -1.72 32.91 -12.49
N SER A 31 -1.01 33.26 -11.41
CA SER A 31 -1.13 34.57 -10.75
C SER A 31 -0.68 35.70 -11.69
N GLU A 32 0.46 35.50 -12.36
CA GLU A 32 1.00 36.46 -13.32
C GLU A 32 0.09 36.60 -14.55
N PHE A 33 -0.49 35.50 -15.03
CA PHE A 33 -1.49 35.51 -16.11
C PHE A 33 -2.69 36.38 -15.76
N SER A 34 -3.29 36.16 -14.58
CA SER A 34 -4.46 36.92 -14.13
C SER A 34 -4.14 38.41 -13.97
N LYS A 35 -2.95 38.73 -13.44
CA LYS A 35 -2.46 40.12 -13.30
C LYS A 35 -2.28 40.79 -14.66
N ASN A 36 -1.61 40.10 -15.59
CA ASN A 36 -1.35 40.61 -16.94
C ASN A 36 -2.63 40.78 -17.75
N LEU A 37 -3.59 39.84 -17.63
CA LEU A 37 -4.89 39.95 -18.29
C LEU A 37 -5.69 41.14 -17.77
N ASN A 38 -5.73 41.38 -16.45
CA ASN A 38 -6.38 42.55 -15.86
C ASN A 38 -5.76 43.87 -16.29
N LEU A 39 -4.43 43.99 -16.23
CA LEU A 39 -3.71 45.18 -16.71
C LEU A 39 -3.98 45.43 -18.20
N SER A 40 -4.00 44.37 -18.98
CA SER A 40 -4.26 44.43 -20.41
C SER A 40 -5.70 44.87 -20.70
N ALA A 41 -6.68 44.39 -19.94
CA ALA A 41 -8.09 44.75 -20.08
C ALA A 41 -8.35 46.22 -19.74
N GLN A 42 -7.72 46.73 -18.67
CA GLN A 42 -7.81 48.14 -18.26
C GLN A 42 -7.29 49.09 -19.35
N ASN A 43 -6.24 48.69 -20.07
CA ASN A 43 -5.63 49.52 -21.11
C ASN A 43 -6.33 49.45 -22.47
N ALA A 44 -7.16 48.44 -22.72
CA ALA A 44 -7.69 48.11 -24.04
C ALA A 44 -9.00 48.84 -24.45
N LYS A 45 -9.55 49.70 -23.57
CA LYS A 45 -10.84 50.43 -23.80
C LYS A 45 -11.97 49.51 -24.29
N PHE A 46 -12.09 48.34 -23.69
CA PHE A 46 -13.11 47.36 -24.05
C PHE A 46 -14.54 47.81 -23.71
N SER A 47 -15.52 47.21 -24.38
CA SER A 47 -16.94 47.38 -24.02
C SER A 47 -17.24 46.75 -22.65
N ASN A 48 -18.28 47.24 -21.96
CA ASN A 48 -18.70 46.68 -20.67
C ASN A 48 -19.01 45.17 -20.76
N ASN A 49 -19.59 44.71 -21.87
CA ASN A 49 -19.86 43.28 -22.08
C ASN A 49 -18.56 42.47 -22.16
N THR A 50 -17.55 42.98 -22.85
CA THR A 50 -16.24 42.32 -22.96
C THR A 50 -15.49 42.33 -21.62
N LEU A 51 -15.59 43.41 -20.84
CA LEU A 51 -15.02 43.47 -19.49
C LEU A 51 -15.64 42.42 -18.57
N LYS A 52 -16.96 42.23 -18.64
CA LYS A 52 -17.66 41.19 -17.87
C LYS A 52 -17.18 39.78 -18.22
N ILE A 53 -16.98 39.49 -19.52
CA ILE A 53 -16.41 38.21 -19.96
C ILE A 53 -15.01 38.00 -19.37
N ILE A 54 -14.16 39.03 -19.37
CA ILE A 54 -12.80 38.94 -18.80
C ILE A 54 -12.85 38.68 -17.28
N GLU A 55 -13.79 39.31 -16.58
CA GLU A 55 -14.01 39.10 -15.15
C GLU A 55 -14.43 37.66 -14.84
N GLU A 56 -15.41 37.11 -15.58
CA GLU A 56 -15.83 35.71 -15.47
C GLU A 56 -14.66 34.74 -15.74
N LEU A 57 -13.82 35.04 -16.74
CA LEU A 57 -12.64 34.25 -17.09
C LEU A 57 -11.60 34.25 -15.95
N ASN A 58 -11.32 35.42 -15.37
CA ASN A 58 -10.42 35.53 -14.21
C ASN A 58 -10.95 34.78 -12.99
N ASN A 59 -12.26 34.84 -12.74
CA ASN A 59 -12.88 34.10 -11.63
C ASN A 59 -12.77 32.59 -11.85
N GLY A 60 -13.02 32.10 -13.07
CA GLY A 60 -12.82 30.68 -13.42
C GLY A 60 -11.36 30.22 -13.28
N VAL A 61 -10.41 31.05 -13.72
CA VAL A 61 -8.97 30.77 -13.55
C VAL A 61 -8.57 30.74 -12.07
N LYS A 62 -9.13 31.63 -11.24
CA LYS A 62 -8.91 31.64 -9.80
C LYS A 62 -9.43 30.35 -9.15
N GLN A 63 -10.66 29.95 -9.46
CA GLN A 63 -11.26 28.72 -8.94
C GLN A 63 -10.44 27.49 -9.34
N ALA A 64 -10.09 27.36 -10.63
CA ALA A 64 -9.24 26.27 -11.09
C ALA A 64 -7.87 26.26 -10.41
N SER A 65 -7.29 27.43 -10.13
CA SER A 65 -6.04 27.53 -9.38
C SER A 65 -6.19 27.08 -7.92
N GLU A 66 -7.32 27.33 -7.29
CA GLU A 66 -7.61 26.90 -5.91
C GLU A 66 -7.79 25.38 -5.85
N GLU A 67 -8.55 24.80 -6.78
CA GLU A 67 -8.71 23.35 -6.93
C GLU A 67 -7.36 22.64 -7.14
N ILE A 68 -6.48 23.16 -8.02
CA ILE A 68 -5.13 22.63 -8.23
C ILE A 68 -4.25 22.77 -6.97
N LYS A 69 -4.40 23.87 -6.22
CA LYS A 69 -3.66 24.06 -4.95
C LYS A 69 -4.12 23.10 -3.88
N GLU A 70 -5.42 22.82 -3.76
CA GLU A 70 -5.92 21.83 -2.81
C GLU A 70 -5.49 20.41 -3.18
N ALA A 71 -5.55 20.05 -4.46
CA ALA A 71 -5.06 18.75 -4.93
C ALA A 71 -3.55 18.58 -4.68
N SER A 72 -2.75 19.62 -4.91
CA SER A 72 -1.30 19.59 -4.67
C SER A 72 -0.92 19.62 -3.19
N LYS A 73 -1.73 20.24 -2.31
CA LYS A 73 -1.56 20.11 -0.86
C LYS A 73 -1.89 18.71 -0.37
N LYS A 74 -2.98 18.11 -0.85
CA LYS A 74 -3.34 16.72 -0.52
C LYS A 74 -2.23 15.75 -0.90
N SER A 75 -1.54 15.95 -2.03
CA SER A 75 -0.40 15.10 -2.43
C SER A 75 0.90 15.42 -1.67
N ALA A 76 1.13 16.67 -1.27
CA ALA A 76 2.29 17.09 -0.47
C ALA A 76 2.18 16.72 1.04
N GLU A 77 0.98 16.51 1.56
CA GLU A 77 0.71 16.14 2.97
C GLU A 77 0.53 14.64 3.20
N ILE A 78 0.66 13.79 2.16
CA ILE A 78 0.61 12.33 2.35
C ILE A 78 1.82 11.89 3.16
N LYS A 79 1.59 11.67 4.45
CA LYS A 79 2.56 11.11 5.37
C LYS A 79 3.03 9.77 4.81
N ARG A 80 4.33 9.53 4.75
CA ARG A 80 4.87 8.24 4.28
C ARG A 80 4.76 7.12 5.34
N ASP A 81 4.42 7.48 6.57
CA ASP A 81 4.37 6.57 7.71
C ASP A 81 3.22 6.97 8.64
N TYR A 82 2.16 6.17 8.67
CA TYR A 82 0.97 6.34 9.51
C TYR A 82 0.99 5.42 10.74
N SER A 83 2.13 4.85 11.11
CA SER A 83 2.23 3.89 12.23
C SER A 83 1.82 4.47 13.60
N ASP A 84 1.78 5.79 13.71
CA ASP A 84 1.38 6.59 14.87
C ASP A 84 0.01 7.29 14.67
N THR A 85 -0.70 6.98 13.58
CA THR A 85 -1.97 7.60 13.22
C THR A 85 -3.04 6.53 13.03
N ASN A 86 -4.18 6.65 13.71
CA ASN A 86 -5.33 5.77 13.49
C ASN A 86 -6.16 6.34 12.33
N LEU A 87 -6.12 5.66 11.19
CA LEU A 87 -6.91 6.00 10.01
C LEU A 87 -8.25 5.26 10.07
N SER A 88 -9.29 5.88 9.51
CA SER A 88 -10.54 5.17 9.21
C SER A 88 -10.35 4.19 8.06
N ASN A 89 -11.21 3.18 7.97
CA ASN A 89 -11.14 2.18 6.89
C ASN A 89 -11.30 2.82 5.50
N ASP A 90 -12.10 3.89 5.38
CA ASP A 90 -12.30 4.57 4.11
C ASP A 90 -11.05 5.37 3.69
N GLU A 91 -10.37 6.04 4.63
CA GLU A 91 -9.07 6.69 4.35
C GLU A 91 -8.01 5.67 3.90
N ILE A 92 -7.96 4.49 4.54
CA ILE A 92 -7.02 3.43 4.15
C ILE A 92 -7.34 2.93 2.74
N LYS A 93 -8.63 2.70 2.42
CA LYS A 93 -9.06 2.28 1.08
C LYS A 93 -8.71 3.32 0.02
N ASP A 94 -8.92 4.60 0.31
CA ASP A 94 -8.58 5.71 -0.60
C ASP A 94 -7.08 5.75 -0.89
N LEU A 95 -6.25 5.64 0.15
CA LEU A 95 -4.79 5.58 0.01
C LEU A 95 -4.34 4.36 -0.83
N LEU A 96 -4.95 3.18 -0.62
CA LEU A 96 -4.61 1.95 -1.35
C LEU A 96 -5.16 1.91 -2.79
N ASN A 97 -6.16 2.74 -3.10
CA ASN A 97 -6.75 2.87 -4.44
C ASN A 97 -6.08 3.95 -5.29
N ASN A 98 -5.34 4.87 -4.68
CA ASN A 98 -4.64 5.92 -5.39
C ASN A 98 -3.44 5.34 -6.18
N ALA A 99 -3.47 5.47 -7.51
CA ALA A 99 -2.43 4.96 -8.41
C ALA A 99 -1.10 5.73 -8.31
N GLU A 100 -1.11 6.97 -7.81
CA GLU A 100 0.10 7.79 -7.62
C GLU A 100 0.85 7.41 -6.34
N ILE A 101 0.21 6.67 -5.43
CA ILE A 101 0.78 6.26 -4.15
C ILE A 101 1.42 4.87 -4.29
N PRO A 102 2.73 4.74 -4.10
CA PRO A 102 3.37 3.43 -4.10
C PRO A 102 2.90 2.59 -2.91
N THR A 103 2.55 1.33 -3.17
CA THR A 103 2.20 0.32 -2.15
C THR A 103 3.27 -0.77 -1.99
N SER A 104 4.41 -0.63 -2.70
CA SER A 104 5.56 -1.54 -2.58
C SER A 104 6.90 -0.83 -2.76
N GLY A 105 7.95 -1.44 -2.22
CA GLY A 105 9.32 -0.92 -2.29
C GLY A 105 9.59 0.26 -1.35
N ARG A 106 10.69 0.97 -1.60
CA ARG A 106 11.25 1.99 -0.70
C ARG A 106 10.30 3.15 -0.41
N ASP A 107 9.61 3.61 -1.44
CA ASP A 107 8.73 4.79 -1.39
C ASP A 107 7.31 4.45 -0.95
N ALA A 108 7.03 3.19 -0.61
CA ALA A 108 5.71 2.78 -0.15
C ALA A 108 5.34 3.41 1.19
N ILE A 109 4.06 3.77 1.32
CA ILE A 109 3.47 4.21 2.58
C ILE A 109 3.44 3.05 3.56
N THR A 110 3.83 3.30 4.80
CA THR A 110 3.68 2.37 5.93
C THR A 110 2.41 2.74 6.69
N PHE A 111 1.49 1.79 6.85
CA PHE A 111 0.18 2.08 7.44
C PHE A 111 0.15 1.89 8.95
N GLY A 112 0.94 0.99 9.53
CA GLY A 112 0.89 0.66 10.95
C GLY A 112 -0.02 -0.53 11.27
N VAL A 113 0.36 -1.28 12.30
CA VAL A 113 -0.43 -2.42 12.81
C VAL A 113 -1.80 -2.01 13.36
N ASN A 114 -1.90 -0.80 13.90
CA ASN A 114 -3.13 -0.18 14.40
C ASN A 114 -4.18 0.02 13.31
N ASN A 115 -3.77 0.08 12.04
CA ASN A 115 -4.64 0.25 10.88
C ASN A 115 -4.94 -1.06 10.14
N LEU A 116 -4.40 -2.19 10.60
CA LEU A 116 -4.69 -3.51 10.04
C LEU A 116 -5.78 -4.20 10.87
N ASN A 117 -6.98 -4.33 10.30
CA ASN A 117 -8.12 -5.00 10.92
C ASN A 117 -8.75 -6.01 9.93
N PRO A 118 -9.72 -6.85 10.36
CA PRO A 118 -10.29 -7.90 9.51
C PRO A 118 -10.94 -7.37 8.24
N GLU A 119 -11.63 -6.22 8.31
CA GLU A 119 -12.23 -5.57 7.14
C GLU A 119 -11.16 -5.16 6.12
N MET A 120 -10.04 -4.60 6.60
CA MET A 120 -8.93 -4.24 5.72
C MET A 120 -8.28 -5.47 5.09
N VAL A 121 -8.10 -6.57 5.83
CA VAL A 121 -7.60 -7.83 5.24
C VAL A 121 -8.54 -8.34 4.16
N GLU A 122 -9.85 -8.32 4.41
CA GLU A 122 -10.85 -8.70 3.42
C GLU A 122 -10.80 -7.80 2.17
N PHE A 123 -10.67 -6.49 2.37
CA PHE A 123 -10.51 -5.53 1.28
C PHE A 123 -9.27 -5.83 0.44
N LEU A 124 -8.12 -6.09 1.08
CA LEU A 124 -6.88 -6.44 0.37
C LEU A 124 -7.04 -7.69 -0.49
N HIS A 125 -7.69 -8.71 0.06
CA HIS A 125 -7.96 -9.97 -0.63
C HIS A 125 -8.90 -9.79 -1.83
N LYS A 126 -10.04 -9.12 -1.64
CA LYS A 126 -11.07 -8.99 -2.68
C LYS A 126 -10.69 -8.04 -3.80
N ASN A 127 -9.81 -7.07 -3.55
CA ASN A 127 -9.51 -5.98 -4.48
C ASN A 127 -8.09 -6.04 -5.06
N ASN A 128 -7.38 -7.17 -4.91
CA ASN A 128 -6.03 -7.35 -5.44
C ASN A 128 -5.06 -6.24 -4.95
N LYS A 129 -5.08 -5.97 -3.63
CA LYS A 129 -4.27 -4.91 -3.03
C LYS A 129 -3.17 -5.47 -2.14
N LYS A 130 -2.26 -4.56 -1.79
CA LYS A 130 -1.13 -4.80 -0.90
C LYS A 130 -0.97 -3.64 0.07
N MET A 131 -0.61 -3.96 1.30
CA MET A 131 -0.38 -3.01 2.38
C MET A 131 0.99 -3.26 3.01
N ILE A 132 1.77 -2.20 3.23
CA ILE A 132 2.96 -2.24 4.08
C ILE A 132 2.52 -1.95 5.51
N ILE A 133 2.82 -2.86 6.43
CA ILE A 133 2.27 -2.82 7.78
C ILE A 133 3.21 -2.05 8.70
N GLU A 134 4.45 -2.51 8.87
CA GLU A 134 5.41 -1.88 9.79
C GLU A 134 6.85 -2.17 9.36
N LYS A 135 7.82 -1.51 9.99
CA LYS A 135 9.24 -1.88 9.86
C LYS A 135 9.48 -3.21 10.56
N ALA A 136 10.42 -4.00 10.05
CA ALA A 136 10.87 -5.22 10.72
C ALA A 136 11.38 -4.89 12.13
N SER A 137 11.04 -5.74 13.09
CA SER A 137 11.49 -5.63 14.48
C SER A 137 13.00 -5.89 14.60
N ASN A 138 13.61 -5.42 15.69
CA ASN A 138 15.04 -5.68 15.93
C ASN A 138 15.35 -7.19 15.95
N LYS A 139 14.45 -8.02 16.49
CA LYS A 139 14.58 -9.49 16.48
C LYS A 139 14.64 -10.06 15.06
N GLU A 140 13.76 -9.60 14.17
CA GLU A 140 13.77 -10.01 12.76
C GLU A 140 15.04 -9.53 12.05
N LEU A 141 15.49 -8.31 12.32
CA LEU A 141 16.72 -7.75 11.75
C LEU A 141 17.97 -8.50 12.21
N GLU A 142 18.06 -8.88 13.47
CA GLU A 142 19.17 -9.69 14.01
C GLU A 142 19.27 -11.06 13.34
N LEU A 143 18.14 -11.71 13.11
CA LEU A 143 18.10 -12.98 12.36
C LEU A 143 18.56 -12.78 10.91
N LEU A 144 18.20 -11.66 10.28
CA LEU A 144 18.49 -11.38 8.87
C LEU A 144 19.84 -10.69 8.65
N LYS A 145 20.66 -10.47 9.68
CA LYS A 145 21.91 -9.69 9.58
C LYS A 145 22.88 -10.22 8.51
N ASP A 146 22.94 -11.54 8.33
CA ASP A 146 23.85 -12.22 7.39
C ASP A 146 23.23 -12.41 6.01
N ALA A 147 21.97 -12.00 5.85
CA ALA A 147 21.34 -11.93 4.54
C ALA A 147 21.80 -10.65 3.83
N ASN A 148 22.13 -10.73 2.53
CA ASN A 148 22.62 -9.62 1.71
C ASN A 148 21.54 -8.53 1.42
N PHE A 149 20.72 -8.15 2.40
CA PHE A 149 19.66 -7.16 2.27
C PHE A 149 20.08 -5.80 2.81
N LYS A 150 19.53 -4.75 2.20
CA LYS A 150 19.80 -3.36 2.61
C LYS A 150 18.93 -2.99 3.82
N GLN A 151 19.39 -2.01 4.58
CA GLN A 151 18.65 -1.37 5.68
C GLN A 151 17.20 -0.98 5.26
N ASN A 152 16.27 -0.99 6.22
CA ASN A 152 14.83 -0.67 6.08
C ASN A 152 13.93 -1.79 5.53
N ILE A 153 14.04 -3.00 6.09
CA ILE A 153 13.08 -4.08 5.80
C ILE A 153 11.71 -3.74 6.39
N ARG A 154 10.62 -3.98 5.64
CA ARG A 154 9.24 -3.74 6.09
C ARG A 154 8.35 -4.97 5.92
N ALA A 155 7.48 -5.24 6.88
CA ALA A 155 6.48 -6.29 6.75
C ALA A 155 5.37 -5.86 5.80
N SER A 156 4.92 -6.78 4.95
CA SER A 156 3.84 -6.50 4.00
C SER A 156 2.86 -7.66 3.90
N LEU A 157 1.61 -7.30 3.58
CA LEU A 157 0.50 -8.21 3.38
C LEU A 157 -0.12 -7.93 2.01
N ASP A 158 -0.20 -8.94 1.16
CA ASP A 158 -0.79 -8.84 -0.18
C ASP A 158 -1.91 -9.86 -0.41
N HIS A 159 -2.68 -9.62 -1.47
CA HIS A 159 -3.80 -10.47 -1.85
C HIS A 159 -3.39 -11.94 -2.08
N ASP A 160 -2.21 -12.20 -2.68
CA ASP A 160 -1.73 -13.54 -2.99
C ASP A 160 -1.48 -14.35 -1.71
N ALA A 161 -0.86 -13.73 -0.71
CA ALA A 161 -0.66 -14.33 0.60
C ALA A 161 -1.99 -14.68 1.27
N ILE A 162 -2.94 -13.75 1.28
CA ILE A 162 -4.25 -13.96 1.90
C ILE A 162 -5.02 -15.08 1.18
N ALA A 163 -5.04 -15.05 -0.15
CA ALA A 163 -5.69 -16.08 -0.96
C ALA A 163 -5.05 -17.45 -0.73
N HIS A 164 -3.72 -17.53 -0.67
CA HIS A 164 -3.01 -18.77 -0.38
C HIS A 164 -3.37 -19.34 1.00
N ILE A 165 -3.36 -18.49 2.03
CA ILE A 165 -3.70 -18.86 3.41
C ILE A 165 -5.14 -19.37 3.50
N LEU A 166 -6.11 -18.63 2.96
CA LEU A 166 -7.52 -19.01 3.06
C LEU A 166 -7.86 -20.24 2.21
N LYS A 167 -7.20 -20.43 1.07
CA LYS A 167 -7.36 -21.64 0.27
C LYS A 167 -6.89 -22.90 1.02
N ARG A 168 -5.78 -22.80 1.75
CA ARG A 168 -5.16 -23.93 2.47
C ARG A 168 -5.78 -24.16 3.84
N ASN A 169 -6.01 -23.08 4.58
CA ASN A 169 -6.31 -23.11 6.00
C ASN A 169 -7.59 -22.33 6.35
N GLY A 170 -8.30 -21.74 5.40
CA GLY A 170 -9.56 -21.05 5.65
C GLY A 170 -10.70 -22.00 6.03
N VAL A 171 -11.80 -21.46 6.55
CA VAL A 171 -12.97 -22.22 7.06
C VAL A 171 -13.46 -23.34 6.12
N ASN A 172 -13.39 -23.11 4.80
CA ASN A 172 -13.86 -24.05 3.79
C ASN A 172 -12.76 -24.95 3.20
N SER A 173 -11.53 -24.88 3.71
CA SER A 173 -10.39 -25.58 3.15
C SER A 173 -10.43 -27.10 3.42
N VAL A 174 -9.66 -27.85 2.62
CA VAL A 174 -9.51 -29.30 2.81
C VAL A 174 -8.87 -29.61 4.15
N ASN A 175 -7.89 -28.82 4.59
CA ASN A 175 -7.21 -29.04 5.87
C ASN A 175 -8.17 -28.91 7.06
N VAL A 176 -9.05 -27.91 7.02
CA VAL A 176 -10.07 -27.73 8.08
C VAL A 176 -11.06 -28.89 8.07
N LYS A 177 -11.45 -29.37 6.89
CA LYS A 177 -12.26 -30.60 6.76
C LYS A 177 -11.56 -31.85 7.32
N ASN A 178 -10.22 -31.86 7.31
CA ASN A 178 -9.40 -32.92 7.87
C ASN A 178 -9.08 -32.72 9.38
N GLY A 179 -9.69 -31.72 10.04
CA GLY A 179 -9.57 -31.52 11.49
C GLY A 179 -8.56 -30.46 11.93
N GLU A 180 -7.95 -29.71 11.01
CA GLU A 180 -7.14 -28.53 11.36
C GLU A 180 -8.02 -27.34 11.76
N SER A 181 -7.46 -26.41 12.54
CA SER A 181 -8.18 -25.22 12.95
C SER A 181 -8.17 -24.14 11.85
N PRO A 182 -9.31 -23.50 11.56
CA PRO A 182 -9.41 -22.55 10.47
C PRO A 182 -8.69 -21.24 10.77
N ILE A 183 -8.14 -20.62 9.72
CA ILE A 183 -7.63 -19.25 9.69
C ILE A 183 -8.70 -18.35 9.09
N THR A 184 -8.95 -17.23 9.76
CA THR A 184 -9.93 -16.21 9.39
C THR A 184 -9.23 -14.90 9.06
N TYR A 185 -9.99 -13.89 8.60
CA TYR A 185 -9.43 -12.55 8.45
C TYR A 185 -8.97 -11.94 9.77
N ASP A 186 -9.64 -12.25 10.89
CA ASP A 186 -9.20 -11.86 12.23
C ASP A 186 -7.83 -12.44 12.59
N ASP A 187 -7.61 -13.73 12.30
CA ASP A 187 -6.31 -14.35 12.52
C ASP A 187 -5.22 -13.64 11.68
N ILE A 188 -5.50 -13.39 10.40
CA ILE A 188 -4.55 -12.74 9.48
C ILE A 188 -4.29 -11.29 9.90
N ALA A 189 -5.29 -10.52 10.34
CA ALA A 189 -5.10 -9.15 10.80
C ALA A 189 -4.14 -9.08 12.00
N ASN A 190 -4.11 -10.13 12.82
CA ASN A 190 -3.25 -10.24 14.00
C ASN A 190 -1.88 -10.87 13.73
N TYR A 191 -1.51 -11.18 12.48
CA TYR A 191 -0.27 -11.92 12.19
C TYR A 191 1.00 -11.24 12.71
N ARG A 192 1.07 -9.89 12.69
CA ARG A 192 2.21 -9.15 13.24
C ARG A 192 2.33 -9.26 14.74
N TYR A 193 1.20 -9.29 15.47
CA TYR A 193 1.22 -9.55 16.91
C TYR A 193 1.81 -10.94 17.19
N ILE A 194 1.43 -11.96 16.42
CA ILE A 194 1.97 -13.32 16.54
C ILE A 194 3.48 -13.32 16.33
N VAL A 195 3.98 -12.65 15.29
CA VAL A 195 5.40 -12.59 14.97
C VAL A 195 6.19 -11.85 16.05
N ASN A 196 5.74 -10.67 16.47
CA ASN A 196 6.44 -9.83 17.44
C ASN A 196 6.50 -10.46 18.84
N ASN A 197 5.51 -11.30 19.17
CA ASN A 197 5.38 -11.97 20.46
C ASN A 197 5.66 -13.47 20.40
N ALA A 198 6.26 -13.98 19.32
CA ALA A 198 6.49 -15.41 19.12
C ALA A 198 7.32 -16.04 20.26
N ASP A 199 6.99 -17.28 20.61
CA ASP A 199 7.72 -18.07 21.61
C ASP A 199 9.00 -18.68 21.02
N ALA A 200 9.02 -18.88 19.70
CA ALA A 200 10.22 -19.15 18.95
C ALA A 200 10.16 -18.52 17.56
N ILE A 201 11.31 -18.11 17.04
CA ILE A 201 11.46 -17.56 15.71
C ILE A 201 12.70 -18.18 15.08
N LEU A 202 12.55 -18.74 13.88
CA LEU A 202 13.59 -19.47 13.18
C LEU A 202 13.78 -18.87 11.79
N ARG A 203 15.04 -18.83 11.34
CA ARG A 203 15.41 -18.42 9.98
C ARG A 203 15.77 -19.64 9.16
N THR A 204 15.23 -19.74 7.95
CA THR A 204 15.47 -20.82 6.99
C THR A 204 15.62 -20.26 5.58
N LEU A 205 15.94 -21.10 4.59
CA LEU A 205 15.81 -20.75 3.18
C LEU A 205 14.65 -21.53 2.55
N ASP A 206 13.90 -20.89 1.66
CA ASP A 206 12.99 -21.63 0.79
C ASP A 206 13.74 -22.34 -0.36
N ASN A 207 12.99 -23.03 -1.21
CA ASN A 207 13.52 -23.72 -2.39
C ASN A 207 14.19 -22.81 -3.42
N GLU A 208 13.94 -21.50 -3.35
CA GLU A 208 14.50 -20.49 -4.25
C GLU A 208 15.68 -19.75 -3.60
N ASP A 209 16.24 -20.32 -2.51
CA ASP A 209 17.31 -19.74 -1.70
C ASP A 209 16.94 -18.34 -1.15
N LYS A 210 15.65 -18.07 -0.93
CA LYS A 210 15.17 -16.84 -0.28
C LYS A 210 15.09 -17.03 1.22
N GLU A 211 15.47 -15.99 1.95
CA GLU A 211 15.37 -15.97 3.41
C GLU A 211 13.92 -15.99 3.86
N VAL A 212 13.60 -16.96 4.73
CA VAL A 212 12.30 -17.12 5.36
C VAL A 212 12.46 -17.04 6.87
N ILE A 213 11.58 -16.28 7.51
CA ILE A 213 11.39 -16.26 8.95
C ILE A 213 10.10 -16.99 9.28
N SER A 214 10.20 -17.97 10.18
CA SER A 214 9.06 -18.72 10.70
C SER A 214 8.90 -18.43 12.18
N ALA A 215 7.80 -17.78 12.54
CA ALA A 215 7.41 -17.46 13.91
C ALA A 215 6.42 -18.50 14.43
N PHE A 216 6.64 -18.96 15.66
CA PHE A 216 5.85 -19.96 16.35
C PHE A 216 5.31 -19.38 17.65
N LYS A 217 3.99 -19.38 17.82
CA LYS A 217 3.32 -18.88 19.02
C LYS A 217 2.37 -19.93 19.58
N GLN A 218 2.48 -20.23 20.86
CA GLN A 218 1.54 -21.06 21.60
C GLN A 218 0.34 -20.21 22.05
N ILE A 219 -0.87 -20.62 21.66
CA ILE A 219 -2.12 -19.96 22.07
C ILE A 219 -3.18 -21.01 22.34
N ASN A 220 -3.69 -21.09 23.57
CA ASN A 220 -4.85 -21.90 23.95
C ASN A 220 -4.82 -23.35 23.43
N GLY A 221 -3.68 -24.04 23.56
CA GLY A 221 -3.52 -25.43 23.08
C GLY A 221 -3.29 -25.58 21.58
N TYR A 222 -3.12 -24.47 20.85
CA TYR A 222 -2.72 -24.44 19.45
C TYR A 222 -1.33 -23.84 19.28
N ALA A 223 -0.57 -24.38 18.33
CA ALA A 223 0.61 -23.73 17.79
C ALA A 223 0.19 -22.95 16.54
N VAL A 224 0.31 -21.62 16.62
CA VAL A 224 0.11 -20.70 15.49
C VAL A 224 1.46 -20.49 14.83
N VAL A 225 1.53 -20.76 13.53
CA VAL A 225 2.74 -20.61 12.73
C VAL A 225 2.52 -19.51 11.70
N VAL A 226 3.46 -18.58 11.60
CA VAL A 226 3.47 -17.50 10.61
C VAL A 226 4.81 -17.53 9.89
N GLU A 227 4.79 -17.66 8.56
CA GLU A 227 6.00 -17.65 7.73
C GLU A 227 6.03 -16.41 6.84
N GLN A 228 7.15 -15.70 6.85
CA GLN A 228 7.40 -14.52 6.04
C GLN A 228 8.69 -14.69 5.23
N ALA A 229 8.67 -14.33 3.95
CA ALA A 229 9.83 -14.38 3.08
C ALA A 229 10.33 -12.98 2.72
N VAL A 230 11.65 -12.78 2.74
CA VAL A 230 12.25 -11.54 2.28
C VAL A 230 12.33 -11.53 0.75
N ASN A 231 11.84 -10.48 0.12
CA ASN A 231 11.92 -10.30 -1.33
C ASN A 231 13.01 -9.28 -1.73
N LYS A 232 13.25 -9.15 -3.04
CA LYS A 232 14.23 -8.20 -3.61
C LYS A 232 13.91 -6.72 -3.37
N LYS A 233 12.70 -6.40 -2.88
CA LYS A 233 12.24 -5.05 -2.53
C LYS A 233 12.45 -4.73 -1.04
N ASN A 234 13.15 -5.58 -0.29
CA ASN A 234 13.33 -5.51 1.17
C ASN A 234 12.00 -5.57 1.93
N GLU A 235 11.10 -6.44 1.51
CA GLU A 235 9.83 -6.65 2.20
C GLU A 235 9.78 -8.06 2.78
N LEU A 236 9.36 -8.18 4.04
CA LEU A 236 8.94 -9.42 4.67
C LEU A 236 7.49 -9.70 4.28
N VAL A 237 7.30 -10.40 3.17
CA VAL A 237 5.98 -10.75 2.62
C VAL A 237 5.44 -11.96 3.38
N LEU A 238 4.21 -11.86 3.90
CA LEU A 238 3.51 -13.02 4.47
C LEU A 238 3.37 -14.13 3.42
N LYS A 239 3.72 -15.37 3.75
CA LYS A 239 3.63 -16.51 2.83
C LYS A 239 2.54 -17.49 3.23
N THR A 240 2.50 -17.81 4.52
CA THR A 240 1.49 -18.70 5.07
C THR A 240 1.28 -18.40 6.54
N MET A 241 0.10 -18.78 7.02
CA MET A 241 -0.30 -18.78 8.41
C MET A 241 -1.20 -19.99 8.62
N PHE A 242 -1.00 -20.75 9.68
CA PHE A 242 -1.83 -21.90 10.03
C PHE A 242 -1.81 -22.19 11.53
N LYS A 243 -2.79 -22.98 11.97
CA LYS A 243 -2.94 -23.43 13.36
C LYS A 243 -2.87 -24.96 13.40
N SER A 244 -1.94 -25.50 14.18
CA SER A 244 -1.87 -26.93 14.48
C SER A 244 -2.20 -27.19 15.95
N ASN A 245 -2.89 -28.30 16.22
CA ASN A 245 -3.21 -28.70 17.59
C ASN A 245 -1.94 -29.07 18.38
N GLY A 246 -1.91 -28.72 19.67
CA GLY A 246 -0.85 -29.08 20.59
C GLY A 246 0.26 -28.04 20.75
N ASP A 247 1.38 -28.50 21.28
CA ASP A 247 2.57 -27.70 21.58
C ASP A 247 3.34 -27.33 20.29
N TYR A 248 3.75 -26.07 20.15
CA TYR A 248 4.57 -25.61 19.02
C TYR A 248 5.89 -26.38 18.89
N LYS A 249 6.47 -26.88 19.98
CA LYS A 249 7.68 -27.73 19.94
C LYS A 249 7.41 -29.08 19.28
N ASN A 250 6.16 -29.53 19.29
CA ASN A 250 5.74 -30.75 18.63
C ASN A 250 5.33 -30.55 17.17
N ASN A 251 5.18 -29.30 16.73
CA ASN A 251 4.86 -28.96 15.35
C ASN A 251 5.95 -29.48 14.40
N LYS A 252 5.52 -30.06 13.27
CA LYS A 252 6.42 -30.66 12.29
C LYS A 252 7.39 -29.65 11.67
N ALA A 253 6.91 -28.45 11.32
CA ALA A 253 7.75 -27.38 10.77
C ALA A 253 8.77 -26.92 11.81
N TYR A 254 8.37 -26.76 13.09
CA TYR A 254 9.31 -26.41 14.15
C TYR A 254 10.41 -27.47 14.32
N LYS A 255 10.05 -28.75 14.40
CA LYS A 255 11.03 -29.86 14.53
C LYS A 255 12.00 -29.89 13.36
N GLU A 256 11.48 -29.76 12.14
CA GLU A 256 12.28 -29.74 10.92
C GLU A 256 13.25 -28.54 10.93
N PHE A 257 12.75 -27.33 11.17
CA PHE A 257 13.58 -26.13 11.16
C PHE A 257 14.60 -26.12 12.30
N SER A 258 14.19 -26.47 13.53
CA SER A 258 15.08 -26.47 14.71
C SER A 258 16.19 -27.52 14.63
N SER A 259 15.92 -28.68 14.03
CA SER A 259 16.95 -29.72 13.82
C SER A 259 18.05 -29.31 12.84
N THR A 260 17.77 -28.34 11.98
CA THR A 260 18.68 -27.88 10.93
C THR A 260 19.28 -26.49 11.19
N SER A 261 18.69 -25.71 12.09
CA SER A 261 19.14 -24.36 12.45
C SER A 261 20.25 -24.31 13.50
N LEU A 262 20.65 -25.45 14.08
CA LEU A 262 21.71 -25.53 15.09
C LEU A 262 23.14 -25.45 14.50
N ASP A 263 23.29 -25.65 13.20
CA ASP A 263 24.53 -25.30 12.49
C ASP A 263 24.38 -23.88 11.96
N ALA A 264 24.96 -22.90 12.66
CA ALA A 264 24.88 -21.47 12.37
C ALA A 264 25.39 -21.02 10.97
N ASN A 265 25.79 -21.96 10.11
CA ASN A 265 26.21 -21.77 8.72
C ASN A 265 25.44 -22.65 7.71
N ALA A 266 24.51 -23.49 8.15
CA ALA A 266 23.76 -24.38 7.26
C ALA A 266 22.56 -23.63 6.63
N LYS A 267 22.78 -23.10 5.43
CA LYS A 267 21.73 -22.64 4.51
C LYS A 267 20.84 -23.83 4.12
N VAL A 268 19.75 -24.05 4.84
CA VAL A 268 18.87 -25.21 4.62
C VAL A 268 17.76 -24.82 3.66
N ARG A 269 17.73 -25.48 2.50
CA ARG A 269 16.62 -25.42 1.55
C ARG A 269 15.46 -26.24 2.09
N HIS A 270 14.40 -25.57 2.52
CA HIS A 270 13.16 -26.23 2.89
C HIS A 270 12.13 -26.12 1.76
N ARG A 271 11.47 -27.24 1.47
CA ARG A 271 10.27 -27.22 0.64
C ARG A 271 9.16 -26.58 1.44
N LEU A 272 8.94 -25.27 1.22
CA LEU A 272 7.72 -24.54 1.61
C LEU A 272 6.56 -25.51 1.56
N SER A 273 6.10 -25.88 2.75
CA SER A 273 5.37 -27.11 3.00
C SER A 273 4.24 -27.31 2.00
N SER A 274 4.45 -28.19 1.02
CA SER A 274 3.36 -28.86 0.31
C SER A 274 2.74 -29.91 1.23
N HIS A 275 2.45 -29.57 2.48
CA HIS A 275 1.81 -30.46 3.45
C HIS A 275 0.32 -30.58 3.08
N GLY A 276 0.06 -31.29 1.98
CA GLY A 276 -1.16 -32.05 1.83
C GLY A 276 -0.91 -33.40 2.47
N GLY A 277 -1.39 -33.58 3.70
CA GLY A 277 -1.64 -34.92 4.24
C GLY A 277 -2.77 -35.55 3.43
N ALA A 278 -2.42 -36.10 2.27
CA ALA A 278 -3.22 -37.14 1.64
C ALA A 278 -2.50 -38.45 1.96
N GLU A 279 -2.86 -39.05 3.09
CA GLU A 279 -2.69 -40.50 3.23
C GLU A 279 -3.47 -41.12 2.07
N LYS A 280 -2.75 -41.71 1.11
CA LYS A 280 -3.35 -42.65 0.17
C LYS A 280 -3.81 -43.85 0.98
N ASN A 281 -5.09 -43.89 1.28
CA ASN A 281 -5.76 -45.14 1.63
C ASN A 281 -5.73 -46.02 0.38
N ASN A 282 -4.71 -46.86 0.29
CA ASN A 282 -4.73 -48.01 -0.61
C ASN A 282 -5.58 -49.09 0.08
N THR A 283 -6.82 -49.23 -0.38
CA THR A 283 -7.55 -50.52 -0.35
C THR A 283 -6.79 -51.57 -1.15
#